data_AF-A0A6L3ZY59-F1
#
_entry.id   AF-A0A6L3ZY59-F1
#
_cell.length_a   1.000
_cell.length_b   1.000
_cell.length_c   1.000
_cell.angle_alpha   90.00
_cell.angle_beta   90.00
_cell.angle_gamma   90.00
#
_symmetry.space_group_name_H-M   'P 1'
#
loop_
_entity.id
_entity.type
_entity.pdbx_description
1 polymer ?
#
loop_
_entity_poly.entity_id
_entity_poly.type
_entity_poly.pdbx_seq_one_letter_code
_entity_poly.pdbx_strand_id
1 'polypeptide(L)'
;MQQPFTAASHHDILVLLVQISVLLLTARLLGEVALRLGQPAVVGEILAGILLGPSLLSGLSPTIEEWLIPQTPVEGYLLETISLIGLMLLLLITGLEIDLSLVRHHARSAAGIAVGGLSLTISTG
;
A
#
# COMPACT_ATOMS: atom_id res chain seq x y z
N MET A 1 -12.70 14.22 25.05
CA MET A 1 -12.95 15.44 24.26
C MET A 1 -12.13 15.31 22.99
N GLN A 2 -12.79 14.99 21.87
CA GLN A 2 -12.16 14.87 20.54
C GLN A 2 -11.69 16.26 20.13
N GLN A 3 -10.38 16.45 19.98
CA GLN A 3 -9.85 17.72 19.48
C GLN A 3 -10.33 17.93 18.03
N PRO A 4 -10.69 19.17 17.68
CA PRO A 4 -11.35 19.51 16.43
C PRO A 4 -10.38 19.28 15.26
N PHE A 5 -10.93 19.15 14.06
CA PHE A 5 -10.21 19.22 12.78
C PHE A 5 -9.14 20.33 12.79
N THR A 6 -7.91 20.02 13.19
CA THR A 6 -6.78 20.93 13.09
C THR A 6 -6.33 20.91 11.64
N ALA A 7 -6.39 22.05 10.98
CA ALA A 7 -5.89 22.19 9.62
C ALA A 7 -4.43 21.73 9.58
N ALA A 8 -4.08 20.92 8.58
CA ALA A 8 -2.70 20.50 8.36
C ALA A 8 -1.81 21.73 8.23
N SER A 9 -0.75 21.77 9.03
CA SER A 9 0.21 22.86 8.96
C SER A 9 1.01 22.78 7.65
N HIS A 10 1.65 23.88 7.25
CA HIS A 10 2.54 23.85 6.07
C HIS A 10 3.67 22.83 6.26
N HIS A 11 4.12 22.60 7.49
CA HIS A 11 5.13 21.61 7.81
C HIS A 11 4.61 20.19 7.55
N ASP A 12 3.40 19.87 8.00
CA ASP A 12 2.78 18.55 7.82
C ASP A 12 2.63 18.21 6.33
N ILE A 13 2.26 19.21 5.51
CA ILE A 13 2.16 19.06 4.05
C ILE A 13 3.54 18.80 3.43
N LEU A 14 4.57 19.51 3.86
CA LEU A 14 5.94 19.29 3.38
C LEU A 14 6.44 17.88 3.74
N VAL A 15 6.21 17.45 4.99
CA VAL A 15 6.55 16.11 5.45
C VAL A 15 5.84 15.06 4.61
N LEU A 16 4.53 15.22 4.35
CA LEU A 16 3.77 14.31 3.51
C LEU A 16 4.34 14.21 2.08
N LEU A 17 4.67 15.34 1.45
CA LEU A 17 5.25 15.34 0.11
C LEU A 17 6.59 14.62 0.07
N VAL A 18 7.43 14.79 1.11
CA VAL A 18 8.68 14.06 1.26
C VAL A 18 8.42 12.56 1.44
N GLN A 19 7.51 12.17 2.34
CA GLN A 19 7.15 10.77 2.58
C GLN A 19 6.66 10.08 1.31
N ILE A 20 5.71 10.69 0.57
CA ILE A 20 5.21 10.14 -0.70
C ILE A 20 6.33 10.07 -1.73
N SER A 21 7.20 11.09 -1.83
CA SER A 21 8.33 11.07 -2.75
C SER A 21 9.28 9.91 -2.45
N VAL A 22 9.64 9.70 -1.19
CA VAL A 22 10.51 8.59 -0.76
C VAL A 22 9.85 7.24 -1.03
N LEU A 23 8.56 7.09 -0.71
CA LEU A 23 7.80 5.87 -0.97
C LEU A 23 7.76 5.55 -2.46
N LEU A 24 7.39 6.52 -3.30
CA LEU A 24 7.29 6.33 -4.75
C LEU A 24 8.65 6.06 -5.38
N LEU A 25 9.70 6.80 -5.00
CA LEU A 25 11.05 6.59 -5.53
C LEU A 25 11.56 5.19 -5.17
N THR A 26 11.40 4.78 -3.91
CA THR A 26 11.87 3.47 -3.46
C THR A 26 11.09 2.34 -4.12
N ALA A 27 9.76 2.45 -4.19
CA ALA A 27 8.91 1.49 -4.88
C ALA A 27 9.28 1.36 -6.36
N ARG A 28 9.53 2.48 -7.06
CA ARG A 28 9.94 2.47 -8.47
C ARG A 28 11.33 1.86 -8.67
N LEU A 29 12.29 2.23 -7.84
CA LEU A 29 13.65 1.69 -7.91
C LEU A 29 13.66 0.17 -7.68
N LEU A 30 12.98 -0.31 -6.64
CA LEU A 30 12.93 -1.73 -6.34
C LEU A 30 12.05 -2.51 -7.32
N GLY A 31 10.98 -1.90 -7.84
CA GLY A 31 10.17 -2.47 -8.93
C GLY A 31 10.99 -2.67 -10.20
N GLU A 32 11.80 -1.67 -10.58
CA GLU A 32 12.73 -1.77 -11.72
C GLU A 32 13.80 -2.84 -11.49
N VAL A 33 14.35 -2.93 -10.27
CA VAL A 33 15.28 -4.02 -9.91
C VAL A 33 14.60 -5.38 -10.01
N ALA A 34 13.35 -5.52 -9.54
CA ALA A 34 12.60 -6.76 -9.64
C ALA A 34 12.40 -7.17 -11.12
N LEU A 35 12.04 -6.23 -11.99
CA LEU A 35 11.93 -6.47 -13.43
C LEU A 35 13.24 -6.95 -14.04
N ARG A 36 14.37 -6.35 -13.67
CA ARG A 36 15.71 -6.78 -14.13
C ARG A 36 16.09 -8.18 -13.66
N LEU A 37 15.55 -8.62 -12.53
CA LEU A 37 15.71 -9.97 -12.00
C LEU A 37 14.69 -10.98 -12.56
N GLY A 38 13.81 -10.55 -13.48
CA GLY A 38 12.78 -11.40 -14.08
C GLY A 38 11.52 -11.58 -13.21
N GLN A 39 11.37 -10.77 -12.17
CA GLN A 39 10.19 -10.77 -11.30
C GLN A 39 9.20 -9.67 -11.71
N PRO A 40 7.89 -9.85 -11.49
CA PRO A 40 6.91 -8.77 -11.66
C PRO A 40 7.27 -7.55 -10.80
N ALA A 41 7.04 -6.34 -11.32
CA ALA A 41 7.37 -5.09 -10.62
C ALA A 41 6.75 -5.00 -9.21
N VAL A 42 5.52 -5.52 -9.04
CA VAL A 42 4.80 -5.53 -7.75
C VAL A 42 5.59 -6.22 -6.63
N VAL A 43 6.44 -7.20 -6.95
CA VAL A 43 7.30 -7.85 -5.95
C VAL A 43 8.29 -6.84 -5.35
N GLY A 44 8.89 -6.00 -6.20
CA GLY A 44 9.80 -4.93 -5.76
C GLY A 44 9.07 -3.82 -4.99
N GLU A 45 7.85 -3.47 -5.38
CA GLU A 45 7.02 -2.49 -4.69
C GLU A 45 6.62 -2.96 -3.28
N ILE A 46 6.24 -4.24 -3.13
CA ILE A 46 5.95 -4.85 -1.83
C ILE A 46 7.21 -4.86 -0.95
N LEU A 47 8.37 -5.23 -1.51
CA LEU A 47 9.64 -5.18 -0.79
C LEU A 47 9.99 -3.77 -0.32
N ALA A 48 9.73 -2.74 -1.15
CA ALA A 48 9.89 -1.35 -0.75
C ALA A 48 9.02 -1.01 0.46
N GLY A 49 7.76 -1.43 0.46
CA GLY A 49 6.85 -1.24 1.59
C GLY A 49 7.30 -1.96 2.87
N ILE A 50 7.89 -3.16 2.75
CA ILE A 50 8.43 -3.90 3.91
C ILE A 50 9.68 -3.21 4.47
N LEU A 51 10.58 -2.74 3.60
CA LEU A 51 11.81 -2.04 3.98
C LEU A 51 11.52 -0.66 4.59
N LEU A 52 10.56 0.06 4.03
CA LEU A 52 10.13 1.39 4.49
C LEU A 52 9.03 1.34 5.56
N GLY A 53 8.53 0.15 5.88
CA GLY A 53 7.54 -0.05 6.91
C GLY A 53 8.15 -0.12 8.31
N PRO A 54 7.33 0.07 9.36
CA PRO A 54 7.76 -0.03 10.75
C PRO A 54 8.38 -1.40 11.07
N SER A 55 7.99 -2.46 10.34
CA SER A 55 8.46 -3.83 10.56
C SER A 55 9.98 -4.00 10.45
N LEU A 56 10.66 -3.24 9.59
CA LEU A 56 12.11 -3.27 9.46
C LEU A 56 12.77 -1.98 9.95
N LEU A 57 12.11 -0.82 9.81
CA LEU A 57 12.69 0.46 10.22
C LEU A 57 12.79 0.65 11.73
N SER A 58 11.87 0.09 12.51
CA SER A 58 11.86 0.22 13.99
C SER A 58 13.11 -0.34 14.69
N GLY A 59 13.97 -1.09 13.96
CA GLY A 59 15.22 -1.63 14.49
C GLY A 59 16.50 -1.02 13.90
N LEU A 60 16.43 -0.16 12.88
CA LEU A 60 17.61 0.27 12.11
C LEU A 60 18.16 1.63 12.55
N SER A 61 17.31 2.65 12.71
CA SER A 61 17.73 3.98 13.16
C SER A 61 16.53 4.84 13.61
N PRO A 62 16.56 5.40 14.83
CA PRO A 62 15.47 6.25 15.33
C PRO A 62 15.30 7.52 14.50
N THR A 63 16.38 8.03 13.89
CA THR A 63 16.31 9.24 13.05
C THR A 63 15.58 9.00 11.73
N ILE A 64 15.68 7.80 11.14
CA ILE A 64 14.97 7.50 9.89
C ILE A 64 13.49 7.24 10.18
N GLU A 65 13.21 6.61 11.32
CA GLU A 65 11.87 6.39 11.83
C GLU A 65 11.10 7.71 12.04
N GLU A 66 11.73 8.70 12.68
CA GLU A 66 11.14 10.03 12.93
C GLU A 66 10.70 10.76 11.67
N TRP A 67 11.38 10.57 10.54
CA TRP A 67 11.08 11.28 9.30
C TRP A 67 10.12 10.54 8.37
N LEU A 68 10.21 9.21 8.33
CA LEU A 68 9.44 8.41 7.38
C LEU A 68 8.11 7.93 7.95
N ILE A 69 8.05 7.69 9.27
CA ILE A 69 6.82 7.29 9.93
C ILE A 69 6.09 8.55 10.40
N PRO A 70 4.78 8.67 10.15
CA PRO A 70 3.99 9.78 10.67
C PRO A 70 4.13 9.91 12.19
N GLN A 71 4.57 11.08 12.65
CA GLN A 71 4.78 11.35 14.09
C GLN A 71 3.52 11.88 14.75
N THR A 72 2.61 12.44 13.94
CA THR A 72 1.35 13.01 14.40
C THR A 72 0.14 12.28 13.79
N PRO A 73 -1.02 12.27 14.46
CA PRO A 73 -2.24 11.72 13.89
C PRO A 73 -2.61 12.38 12.56
N VAL A 74 -2.36 13.69 12.41
CA VAL A 74 -2.65 14.45 11.19
C VAL A 74 -1.85 13.93 10.00
N GLU A 75 -0.52 13.78 10.13
CA GLU A 75 0.32 13.19 9.08
C GLU A 75 -0.15 11.77 8.71
N GLY A 76 -0.49 10.96 9.71
CA GLY A 76 -0.98 9.59 9.52
C GLY A 76 -2.26 9.56 8.69
N TYR A 77 -3.24 10.39 9.04
CA TYR A 77 -4.49 10.50 8.28
C TYR A 77 -4.30 11.02 6.86
N LEU A 78 -3.37 11.96 6.63
CA LEU A 78 -3.10 12.49 5.29
C LEU A 78 -2.51 11.40 4.39
N LEU A 79 -1.53 10.63 4.89
CA LEU A 79 -0.93 9.52 4.15
C LEU A 79 -1.94 8.39 3.91
N GLU A 80 -2.73 8.04 4.92
CA GLU A 80 -3.80 7.04 4.80
C GLU A 80 -4.84 7.44 3.75
N THR A 81 -5.28 8.70 3.77
CA THR A 81 -6.26 9.21 2.80
C THR A 81 -5.74 9.11 1.37
N ILE A 82 -4.48 9.49 1.14
CA ILE A 82 -3.86 9.38 -0.20
C ILE A 82 -3.72 7.91 -0.61
N SER A 83 -3.33 7.03 0.31
CA SER A 83 -3.23 5.59 0.06
C SER A 83 -4.59 5.00 -0.33
N LEU A 84 -5.65 5.32 0.41
CA LEU A 84 -7.01 4.86 0.13
C LEU A 84 -7.53 5.38 -1.21
N ILE A 85 -7.24 6.64 -1.55
CA ILE A 85 -7.57 7.20 -2.86
C ILE A 85 -6.82 6.45 -3.96
N GLY A 86 -5.51 6.23 -3.80
CA GLY A 86 -4.69 5.47 -4.75
C GLY A 86 -5.19 4.05 -4.96
N LEU A 87 -5.49 3.34 -3.87
CA LEU A 87 -6.07 2.00 -3.88
C LEU A 87 -7.44 1.98 -4.56
N MET A 88 -8.30 2.95 -4.24
CA MET A 88 -9.63 3.06 -4.85
C MET A 88 -9.52 3.29 -6.36
N LEU A 89 -8.62 4.18 -6.80
CA LEU A 89 -8.34 4.42 -8.21
C LEU A 89 -7.79 3.16 -8.89
N LEU A 90 -6.87 2.44 -8.24
CA LEU A 90 -6.33 1.17 -8.75
C LEU A 90 -7.43 0.12 -8.92
N LEU A 91 -8.28 -0.06 -7.91
CA LEU A 91 -9.39 -1.02 -7.95
C LEU A 91 -10.44 -0.62 -8.99
N LEU A 92 -10.68 0.68 -9.16
CA LEU A 92 -11.57 1.20 -10.20
C LEU A 92 -11.03 0.86 -11.60
N ILE A 93 -9.76 1.17 -11.87
CA ILE A 93 -9.13 0.89 -13.17
C ILE A 93 -9.13 -0.62 -13.43
N THR A 94 -8.72 -1.41 -12.44
CA THR A 94 -8.76 -2.88 -12.51
C THR A 94 -10.17 -3.37 -12.82
N GLY A 95 -11.19 -2.82 -12.16
CA GLY A 95 -12.60 -3.13 -12.40
C GLY A 95 -13.07 -2.81 -13.82
N LEU A 96 -12.56 -1.72 -14.42
CA LEU A 96 -12.87 -1.31 -15.79
C LEU A 96 -12.15 -2.18 -16.84
N GLU A 97 -11.00 -2.78 -16.50
CA GLU A 97 -10.26 -3.71 -17.36
C GLU A 97 -10.81 -5.14 -17.33
N ILE A 98 -11.58 -5.51 -16.29
CA ILE A 98 -12.12 -6.86 -16.14
C ILE A 98 -13.27 -7.13 -17.13
N ASP A 99 -13.15 -8.22 -17.90
CA ASP A 99 -14.22 -8.74 -18.74
C ASP A 99 -15.30 -9.45 -17.89
N LEU A 100 -16.41 -8.75 -17.68
CA LEU A 100 -17.56 -9.25 -16.91
C LEU A 100 -18.22 -10.49 -17.52
N SER A 101 -18.11 -10.71 -18.83
CA SER A 101 -18.64 -11.89 -19.51
C SER A 101 -17.85 -13.14 -19.12
N LEU A 102 -16.52 -13.05 -19.15
CA LEU A 102 -15.62 -14.12 -18.70
C LEU A 102 -15.81 -14.44 -17.22
N VAL A 103 -15.92 -13.40 -16.38
CA VAL A 103 -16.20 -13.58 -14.95
C VAL A 103 -17.51 -14.30 -14.73
N ARG A 104 -18.58 -13.92 -15.44
CA ARG A 104 -19.89 -14.57 -15.32
C ARG A 104 -19.87 -16.02 -15.79
N HIS A 105 -19.15 -16.32 -16.87
CA HIS A 105 -19.04 -17.69 -17.39
C HIS A 105 -18.32 -18.64 -16.40
N HIS A 106 -17.28 -18.15 -15.73
CA HIS A 106 -16.50 -18.94 -14.76
C HIS A 106 -16.91 -18.73 -13.29
N ALA A 107 -17.99 -17.99 -13.01
CA ALA A 107 -18.36 -17.56 -11.66
C ALA A 107 -18.49 -18.72 -10.65
N ARG A 108 -19.05 -19.86 -11.04
CA ARG A 108 -19.19 -21.03 -10.16
C ARG A 108 -17.84 -21.64 -9.78
N SER A 109 -16.93 -21.74 -10.75
CA SER A 109 -15.59 -22.30 -10.52
C SER A 109 -14.74 -21.34 -9.70
N ALA A 110 -14.77 -20.04 -10.04
CA ALA A 110 -14.12 -18.99 -9.28
C ALA A 110 -14.60 -18.93 -7.82
N ALA A 111 -15.92 -19.01 -7.60
CA ALA A 111 -16.50 -19.04 -6.25
C ALA A 111 -16.05 -20.27 -5.46
N GLY A 112 -16.00 -21.46 -6.10
CA GLY A 112 -15.49 -22.67 -5.46
C GLY A 112 -14.02 -22.58 -5.06
N ILE A 113 -13.17 -22.01 -5.92
CA ILE A 113 -11.75 -21.78 -5.63
C ILE A 113 -11.59 -20.77 -4.49
N ALA A 114 -12.35 -19.66 -4.52
CA ALA A 114 -12.31 -18.63 -3.49
C ALA A 114 -12.74 -19.18 -2.12
N VAL A 115 -13.90 -19.85 -2.05
CA VAL A 115 -14.40 -20.44 -0.81
C VAL A 115 -13.44 -21.52 -0.30
N GLY A 116 -12.98 -22.42 -1.17
CA GLY A 116 -12.06 -23.49 -0.78
C GLY A 116 -10.72 -22.96 -0.24
N GLY A 117 -10.11 -22.00 -0.95
CA GLY A 117 -8.86 -21.36 -0.50
C GLY A 117 -9.01 -20.62 0.82
N LEU A 118 -10.13 -19.90 1.01
CA LEU A 118 -10.42 -19.18 2.24
C LEU A 118 -10.64 -20.15 3.41
N SER A 119 -11.46 -21.18 3.21
CA SER A 119 -11.72 -22.20 4.23
C SER A 119 -10.46 -22.94 4.64
N LEU A 120 -9.59 -23.28 3.68
CA LEU A 120 -8.32 -23.92 3.98
C LEU A 120 -7.42 -23.00 4.82
N THR A 121 -7.28 -21.74 4.41
CA THR A 121 -6.45 -20.75 5.13
C THR A 121 -6.95 -20.55 6.56
N ILE A 122 -8.27 -20.42 6.75
CA ILE A 122 -8.90 -20.30 8.07
C ILE A 122 -8.69 -21.54 8.92
N SER A 123 -8.67 -22.73 8.30
CA SER A 123 -8.45 -23.98 9.04
C SER A 123 -6.99 -24.22 9.41
N THR A 124 -6.03 -23.70 8.64
CA THR A 124 -4.58 -23.85 8.91
C THR A 124 -3.98 -22.70 9.71
N GLY A 125 -4.67 -21.56 9.77
CA GLY A 125 -4.25 -20.35 10.49
C GLY A 125 -4.65 -20.34 11.96
#